data_AF-A0A173UGQ9-F1
#
_entry.id   AF-A0A173UGQ9-F1
#
_cell.length_a   1.000
_cell.length_b   1.000
_cell.length_c   1.000
_cell.angle_alpha   90.00
_cell.angle_beta   90.00
_cell.angle_gamma   90.00
#
_symmetry.space_group_name_H-M   'P 1'
#
loop_
_entity.id
_entity.type
_entity.pdbx_description
1 polymer ?
#
loop_
_entity_poly.entity_id
_entity_poly.type
_entity_poly.pdbx_seq_one_letter_code
_entity_poly.pdbx_strand_id
1 'polypeptide(L)'
;MEEKIDIKAKTIKVDTGKGNTIKATMSYGEQSTLEELLIAYLEQIAIYLRLSKEDEFVKDESNSITNQRAFIRGFINKNKELRKVSVIEFVDDGYSGKNMDRPDMQRMLEMVKRKQISCVIVKDFSRFSRDHIEQGKYIEQIFPFMGV
;
A
#
# COMPACT_ATOMS: atom_id res chain seq x y z
N MET A 1 26.29 37.23 19.78
CA MET A 1 25.00 37.49 20.45
C MET A 1 23.98 36.68 19.65
N GLU A 2 23.74 35.44 20.05
CA GLU A 2 22.83 34.54 19.34
C GLU A 2 21.40 34.81 19.81
N GLU A 3 20.51 35.13 18.88
CA GLU A 3 19.08 35.19 19.15
C GLU A 3 18.57 33.77 19.43
N LYS A 4 18.12 33.55 20.67
CA LYS A 4 17.31 32.38 21.00
C LYS A 4 15.97 32.51 20.30
N ILE A 5 15.75 31.69 19.27
CA ILE A 5 14.45 31.52 18.64
C ILE A 5 13.55 30.81 19.65
N ASP A 6 12.58 31.54 20.19
CA ASP A 6 11.58 31.01 21.11
C ASP A 6 10.59 30.12 20.33
N ILE A 7 10.73 28.79 20.49
CA ILE A 7 10.00 27.79 19.72
C ILE A 7 8.55 27.71 20.23
N LYS A 8 7.63 28.43 19.58
CA LYS A 8 6.20 28.37 19.91
C LYS A 8 5.57 27.07 19.39
N ALA A 9 5.19 26.18 20.31
CA ALA A 9 4.36 25.02 20.00
C ALA A 9 3.04 25.47 19.35
N LYS A 10 2.63 24.82 18.25
CA LYS A 10 1.34 25.08 17.59
C LYS A 10 0.45 23.86 17.73
N THR A 11 -0.66 24.01 18.46
CA THR A 11 -1.69 22.98 18.55
C THR A 11 -2.53 23.02 17.27
N ILE A 12 -2.46 21.95 16.47
CA ILE A 12 -3.33 21.80 15.31
C ILE A 12 -4.51 20.93 15.73
N LYS A 13 -5.72 21.45 15.55
CA LYS A 13 -6.96 20.68 15.67
C LYS A 13 -7.35 20.23 14.26
N VAL A 14 -7.23 18.94 13.99
CA VAL A 14 -7.69 18.36 12.73
C VAL A 14 -9.09 17.80 12.98
N ASP A 15 -10.10 18.38 12.30
CA ASP A 15 -11.46 17.87 12.31
C ASP A 15 -11.60 16.80 11.23
N THR A 16 -11.90 15.58 11.66
CA THR A 16 -11.96 14.38 10.81
C THR A 16 -13.37 14.12 10.26
N GLY A 17 -14.35 14.99 10.53
CA GLY A 17 -15.75 14.82 10.10
C GLY A 17 -16.47 13.60 10.71
N LYS A 18 -15.80 12.85 11.61
CA LYS A 18 -16.33 11.66 12.29
C LYS A 18 -16.42 11.82 13.82
N GLY A 19 -16.39 13.06 14.33
CA GLY A 19 -16.60 13.37 15.75
C GLY A 19 -15.39 13.13 16.67
N ASN A 20 -14.25 12.64 16.15
CA ASN A 20 -13.02 12.52 16.93
C ASN A 20 -12.07 13.70 16.63
N THR A 21 -11.80 14.49 17.67
CA THR A 21 -10.78 15.55 17.64
C THR A 21 -9.45 14.98 18.12
N ILE A 22 -8.46 14.87 17.24
CA ILE A 22 -7.09 14.56 17.65
C ILE A 22 -6.42 15.88 18.03
N LYS A 23 -5.97 16.00 19.28
CA LYS A 23 -5.13 17.11 19.74
C LYS A 23 -3.67 16.65 19.69
N ALA A 24 -2.93 17.12 18.69
CA ALA A 24 -1.49 16.98 18.65
C ALA A 24 -0.84 18.30 19.07
N THR A 25 0.10 18.23 20.01
CA THR A 25 0.97 19.35 20.42
C THR A 25 2.37 19.00 19.98
N MET A 26 2.97 19.78 19.08
CA MET A 26 4.29 19.49 18.52
C MET A 26 5.24 20.67 18.70
N SER A 27 6.49 20.36 19.07
CA SER A 27 7.66 21.24 18.99
C SER A 27 8.39 20.96 17.68
N TYR A 28 8.60 21.99 16.85
CA TYR A 28 9.28 21.87 15.56
C TYR A 28 10.78 21.64 15.77
N GLY A 29 11.21 20.39 15.64
CA GLY A 29 12.62 19.97 15.75
C GLY A 29 13.18 19.32 14.48
N GLU A 30 12.44 18.44 13.81
CA GLU A 30 12.92 17.80 12.59
C GLU A 30 11.81 17.63 11.57
N GLN A 31 12.03 18.16 10.36
CA GLN A 31 11.11 18.09 9.21
C GLN A 31 10.76 16.64 8.82
N SER A 32 11.61 15.67 9.15
CA SER A 32 11.40 14.21 8.98
C SER A 32 10.22 13.68 9.81
N THR A 33 9.98 14.20 11.02
CA THR A 33 8.97 13.65 11.94
C THR A 33 7.54 13.91 11.48
N LEU A 34 7.27 15.05 10.83
CA LEU A 34 5.97 15.36 10.25
C LEU A 34 5.69 14.52 9.00
N GLU A 35 6.70 14.28 8.17
CA GLU A 35 6.58 13.40 7.01
C GLU A 35 6.35 11.95 7.45
N GLU A 36 7.09 11.44 8.43
CA GLU A 36 6.89 10.09 8.98
C GLU A 36 5.52 9.92 9.62
N LEU A 37 5.04 10.91 10.39
CA LEU A 37 3.69 10.92 10.96
C LEU A 37 2.61 10.99 9.89
N LEU A 38 2.80 11.80 8.86
CA LEU A 38 1.86 11.92 7.75
C LEU A 38 1.84 10.62 6.93
N ILE A 39 2.99 9.99 6.70
CA ILE A 39 3.11 8.69 6.03
C ILE A 39 2.41 7.60 6.84
N ALA A 40 2.66 7.50 8.14
CA ALA A 40 1.98 6.57 9.05
C ALA A 40 0.46 6.83 9.10
N TYR A 41 0.03 8.09 9.01
CA TYR A 41 -1.38 8.46 8.97
C TYR A 41 -2.05 8.16 7.63
N LEU A 42 -1.26 8.11 6.54
CA LEU A 42 -1.74 7.87 5.19
C LEU A 42 -1.63 6.41 4.77
N GLU A 43 -1.16 5.49 5.63
CA GLU A 43 -0.96 4.07 5.30
C GLU A 43 -2.08 3.49 4.43
N GLN A 44 -1.68 2.99 3.26
CA GLN A 44 -2.61 2.49 2.25
C GLN A 44 -2.44 0.99 2.06
N ILE A 45 -3.55 0.34 1.76
CA ILE A 45 -3.56 -1.02 1.25
C ILE A 45 -3.41 -0.94 -0.27
N ALA A 46 -2.43 -1.65 -0.81
CA ALA A 46 -2.35 -1.92 -2.24
C ALA A 46 -3.12 -3.19 -2.57
N ILE A 47 -4.02 -3.12 -3.54
CA ILE A 47 -4.55 -4.29 -4.22
C ILE A 47 -3.76 -4.44 -5.52
N TYR A 48 -3.11 -5.59 -5.69
CA TYR A 48 -2.42 -5.91 -6.93
C TYR A 48 -3.16 -7.01 -7.71
N LEU A 49 -3.55 -6.67 -8.94
CA LEU A 49 -4.30 -7.51 -9.86
C LEU A 49 -3.45 -7.81 -11.08
N ARG A 50 -3.42 -9.08 -11.51
CA ARG A 50 -2.67 -9.47 -12.71
C ARG A 50 -3.41 -10.55 -13.49
N LEU A 51 -3.49 -10.36 -14.81
CA LEU A 51 -3.94 -11.38 -15.74
C LEU A 51 -2.91 -11.47 -16.87
N SER A 52 -2.50 -12.68 -17.26
CA SER A 52 -1.63 -12.84 -18.43
C SER A 52 -2.45 -13.14 -19.68
N LYS A 53 -1.90 -12.84 -20.86
CA LYS A 53 -2.51 -13.22 -22.15
C LYS A 53 -2.73 -14.74 -22.27
N GLU A 54 -1.84 -15.53 -21.67
CA GLU A 54 -1.96 -16.99 -21.65
C GLU A 54 -3.17 -17.44 -20.82
N ASP A 55 -3.48 -16.72 -19.73
CA ASP A 55 -4.61 -17.01 -18.85
C ASP A 55 -5.96 -16.56 -19.45
N GLU A 56 -5.95 -15.66 -20.43
CA GLU A 56 -7.16 -15.17 -21.10
C GLU A 56 -7.87 -16.28 -21.89
N PHE A 57 -7.11 -17.25 -22.40
CA PHE A 57 -7.63 -18.43 -23.08
C PHE A 57 -8.13 -19.52 -22.11
N VAL A 58 -7.80 -19.41 -20.82
CA VAL A 58 -8.29 -20.30 -19.78
C VAL A 58 -9.67 -19.80 -19.34
N LYS A 59 -10.73 -20.58 -19.60
CA LYS A 59 -12.14 -20.24 -19.28
C LYS A 59 -12.46 -20.16 -17.77
N ASP A 60 -11.48 -19.94 -16.91
CA ASP A 60 -11.72 -19.72 -15.49
C ASP A 60 -12.02 -18.24 -15.24
N GLU A 61 -13.30 -17.89 -15.26
CA GLU A 61 -13.78 -16.53 -15.02
C GLU A 61 -13.25 -15.97 -13.70
N SER A 62 -12.99 -16.82 -12.68
CA SER A 62 -12.41 -16.43 -11.39
C SER A 62 -11.08 -15.67 -11.54
N ASN A 63 -10.36 -15.90 -12.63
CA ASN A 63 -9.07 -15.27 -12.88
C ASN A 63 -9.18 -13.92 -13.58
N SER A 64 -10.34 -13.52 -14.09
CA SER A 64 -10.50 -12.17 -14.66
C SER A 64 -10.14 -11.09 -13.64
N ILE A 65 -9.60 -9.95 -14.12
CA ILE A 65 -9.29 -8.79 -13.28
C ILE A 65 -10.51 -8.37 -12.46
N THR A 66 -11.70 -8.40 -13.06
CA THR A 66 -12.98 -8.09 -12.40
C THR A 66 -13.26 -9.00 -11.21
N ASN A 67 -13.09 -10.31 -11.37
CA ASN A 67 -13.35 -11.25 -10.27
C ASN A 67 -12.27 -11.19 -9.19
N GLN A 68 -11.01 -10.99 -9.55
CA GLN A 68 -9.94 -10.73 -8.57
C GLN A 68 -10.26 -9.48 -7.73
N ARG A 69 -10.67 -8.38 -8.38
CA ARG A 69 -11.06 -7.13 -7.71
C ARG A 69 -12.23 -7.37 -6.76
N ALA A 70 -13.31 -7.99 -7.23
CA ALA A 70 -14.49 -8.26 -6.42
C ALA A 70 -14.16 -9.15 -5.21
N PHE A 71 -13.32 -10.17 -5.40
CA PHE A 71 -12.87 -11.06 -4.34
C PHE A 71 -12.09 -10.30 -3.25
N ILE A 72 -11.07 -9.53 -3.63
CA ILE A 72 -10.23 -8.81 -2.68
C ILE A 72 -11.01 -7.69 -1.98
N ARG A 73 -11.83 -6.92 -2.72
CA ARG A 73 -12.70 -5.89 -2.12
C ARG A 73 -13.71 -6.51 -1.16
N GLY A 74 -14.27 -7.67 -1.50
CA GLY A 74 -15.14 -8.43 -0.60
C GLY A 74 -14.43 -8.86 0.68
N PHE A 75 -13.18 -9.30 0.60
CA PHE A 75 -12.34 -9.62 1.75
C PHE A 75 -12.08 -8.41 2.64
N ILE A 76 -11.65 -7.28 2.05
CA ILE A 76 -11.40 -6.02 2.76
C ILE A 76 -12.67 -5.54 3.48
N ASN A 77 -13.81 -5.52 2.79
CA ASN A 77 -15.07 -5.01 3.35
C ASN A 77 -15.61 -5.84 4.52
N LYS A 78 -15.35 -7.15 4.54
CA LYS A 78 -15.72 -8.04 5.65
C LYS A 78 -14.82 -7.85 6.87
N ASN A 79 -13.60 -7.34 6.69
CA ASN A 79 -12.67 -7.09 7.77
C ASN A 79 -12.88 -5.68 8.35
N LYS A 80 -13.16 -5.59 9.66
CA LYS A 80 -13.49 -4.32 10.33
C LYS A 80 -12.35 -3.31 10.31
N GLU A 81 -11.11 -3.75 10.32
CA GLU A 81 -9.93 -2.88 10.34
C GLU A 81 -9.53 -2.49 8.93
N LEU A 82 -9.43 -3.45 8.00
CA LEU A 82 -9.03 -3.16 6.61
C LEU A 82 -10.01 -2.21 5.91
N ARG A 83 -11.32 -2.31 6.16
CA ARG A 83 -12.32 -1.43 5.53
C ARG A 83 -12.22 0.05 5.95
N LYS A 84 -11.45 0.38 6.99
CA LYS A 84 -11.21 1.76 7.43
C LYS A 84 -10.02 2.40 6.71
N VAL A 85 -9.18 1.60 6.05
CA VAL A 85 -7.92 2.01 5.44
C VAL A 85 -8.15 2.41 3.99
N SER A 86 -7.40 3.40 3.49
CA SER A 86 -7.42 3.77 2.07
C SER A 86 -6.87 2.63 1.22
N VAL A 87 -7.45 2.42 0.03
CA VAL A 87 -7.07 1.32 -0.85
C VAL A 87 -6.76 1.84 -2.24
N ILE A 88 -5.55 1.57 -2.73
CA ILE A 88 -5.14 1.84 -4.11
C ILE A 88 -5.09 0.55 -4.90
N GLU A 89 -5.49 0.62 -6.16
CA GLU A 89 -5.47 -0.51 -7.08
C GLU A 89 -4.34 -0.37 -8.11
N PHE A 90 -3.71 -1.51 -8.38
CA PHE A 90 -2.64 -1.70 -9.35
C PHE A 90 -3.02 -2.88 -10.25
N VAL A 91 -3.01 -2.69 -11.56
CA VAL A 91 -3.52 -3.65 -12.54
C VAL A 91 -2.52 -3.84 -13.67
N ASP A 92 -2.01 -5.06 -13.80
CA ASP A 92 -1.24 -5.49 -14.95
C ASP A 92 -2.04 -6.53 -15.77
N ASP A 93 -2.82 -6.04 -16.72
CA ASP A 93 -3.61 -6.87 -17.64
C ASP A 93 -2.81 -7.20 -18.92
N GLY A 94 -2.77 -8.48 -19.28
CA GLY A 94 -1.94 -9.01 -20.36
C GLY A 94 -0.46 -9.23 -20.03
N TYR A 95 -0.06 -9.19 -18.76
CA TYR A 95 1.35 -9.33 -18.35
C TYR A 95 1.69 -10.70 -17.76
N SER A 96 2.87 -11.21 -18.09
CA SER A 96 3.39 -12.46 -17.55
C SER A 96 3.76 -12.35 -16.07
N GLY A 97 3.59 -13.44 -15.33
CA GLY A 97 4.03 -13.56 -13.93
C GLY A 97 5.51 -13.90 -13.74
N LYS A 98 6.29 -14.04 -14.82
CA LYS A 98 7.66 -14.61 -14.76
C LYS A 98 8.74 -13.64 -14.27
N ASN A 99 8.46 -12.34 -14.20
CA ASN A 99 9.41 -11.32 -13.71
C ASN A 99 8.64 -10.21 -12.96
N MET A 100 9.33 -9.19 -12.45
CA MET A 100 8.70 -8.04 -11.78
C MET A 100 8.57 -6.80 -12.66
N ASP A 101 9.06 -6.85 -13.90
CA ASP A 101 9.09 -5.71 -14.82
C ASP A 101 7.72 -5.54 -15.50
N ARG A 102 6.78 -5.00 -14.73
CA ARG A 102 5.43 -4.69 -15.16
C ARG A 102 5.04 -3.29 -14.67
N PRO A 103 4.32 -2.49 -15.47
CA PRO A 103 4.12 -1.07 -15.16
C PRO A 103 3.52 -0.82 -13.78
N ASP A 104 2.45 -1.52 -13.44
CA ASP A 104 1.73 -1.27 -12.19
C ASP A 104 2.38 -2.00 -10.99
N MET A 105 3.07 -3.12 -11.22
CA MET A 105 3.98 -3.70 -10.22
C MET A 105 5.08 -2.71 -9.83
N GLN A 106 5.76 -2.10 -10.81
CA GLN A 106 6.82 -1.13 -10.54
C GLN A 106 6.29 0.13 -9.84
N ARG A 107 5.11 0.62 -10.25
CA ARG A 107 4.43 1.73 -9.58
C ARG A 107 4.10 1.41 -8.13
N MET A 108 3.62 0.20 -7.85
CA MET A 108 3.33 -0.26 -6.48
C MET A 108 4.61 -0.34 -5.64
N LEU A 109 5.67 -0.98 -6.16
CA LEU A 109 6.93 -1.13 -5.45
C LEU A 109 7.61 0.22 -5.17
N GLU A 110 7.46 1.20 -6.05
CA GLU A 110 7.94 2.56 -5.80
C GLU A 110 7.19 3.23 -4.64
N MET A 111 5.87 3.04 -4.55
CA MET A 111 5.08 3.53 -3.42
C MET A 111 5.42 2.80 -2.10
N VAL A 112 5.72 1.50 -2.17
CA VAL A 112 6.25 0.73 -1.04
C VAL A 112 7.60 1.28 -0.57
N LYS A 113 8.54 1.57 -1.50
CA LYS A 113 9.85 2.17 -1.17
C LYS A 113 9.71 3.54 -0.49
N ARG A 114 8.67 4.30 -0.86
CA ARG A 114 8.32 5.59 -0.24
C ARG A 114 7.53 5.45 1.07
N LYS A 115 7.37 4.21 1.57
CA LYS A 115 6.61 3.85 2.79
C LYS A 115 5.12 4.24 2.74
N GLN A 116 4.56 4.46 1.55
CA GLN A 116 3.16 4.88 1.38
C GLN A 116 2.18 3.69 1.42
N ILE A 117 2.70 2.48 1.19
CA ILE A 117 1.96 1.22 1.22
C ILE A 117 2.58 0.35 2.32
N SER A 118 1.78 -0.05 3.29
CA SER A 118 2.18 -0.95 4.39
C SER A 118 1.52 -2.32 4.29
N CYS A 119 0.66 -2.54 3.29
CA CYS A 119 0.00 -3.82 3.08
C CYS A 119 -0.26 -4.05 1.59
N VAL A 120 0.19 -5.17 1.05
CA VAL A 120 -0.11 -5.61 -0.31
C VAL A 120 -1.03 -6.81 -0.27
N ILE A 121 -2.18 -6.72 -0.94
CA ILE A 121 -3.15 -7.81 -1.05
C ILE A 121 -3.24 -8.27 -2.50
N VAL A 122 -3.03 -9.56 -2.69
CA VAL A 122 -3.22 -10.28 -3.95
C VAL A 122 -4.26 -11.39 -3.74
N LYS A 123 -4.92 -11.84 -4.81
CA LYS A 123 -5.84 -12.99 -4.74
C LYS A 123 -5.08 -14.25 -4.33
N ASP A 124 -3.94 -14.47 -4.95
CA ASP A 124 -3.03 -15.59 -4.74
C ASP A 124 -1.62 -15.17 -5.15
N PHE A 125 -0.61 -15.88 -4.65
CA PHE A 125 0.79 -15.55 -4.88
C PHE A 125 1.22 -15.60 -6.34
N SER A 126 0.55 -16.40 -7.19
CA SER A 126 0.84 -16.45 -8.62
C SER A 126 0.52 -15.13 -9.33
N ARG A 127 -0.37 -14.30 -8.76
CA ARG A 127 -0.63 -12.93 -9.26
C ARG A 127 0.57 -12.05 -9.05
N PHE A 128 1.19 -12.12 -7.87
CA PHE A 128 2.41 -11.38 -7.56
C PHE A 128 3.62 -11.86 -8.39
N SER A 129 3.92 -13.16 -8.34
CA SER A 129 5.01 -13.79 -9.08
C SER A 129 4.70 -15.25 -9.37
N ARG A 130 5.09 -15.74 -10.54
CA ARG A 130 5.22 -17.17 -10.84
C ARG A 130 6.65 -17.68 -10.62
N ASP A 131 7.63 -16.79 -10.48
CA ASP A 131 8.98 -17.15 -10.05
C ASP A 131 9.00 -17.25 -8.52
N HIS A 132 9.15 -18.47 -8.02
CA HIS A 132 9.17 -18.78 -6.58
C HIS A 132 10.41 -18.22 -5.86
N ILE A 133 11.54 -18.09 -6.55
CA ILE A 133 12.77 -17.54 -5.95
C ILE A 133 12.57 -16.05 -5.72
N GLU A 134 12.14 -15.33 -6.77
CA GLU A 134 11.88 -13.89 -6.67
C GLU A 134 10.76 -13.61 -5.66
N GLN A 135 9.69 -14.42 -5.68
CA GLN A 135 8.61 -14.36 -4.70
C GLN A 135 9.08 -14.52 -3.26
N GLY A 136 9.85 -15.57 -2.98
CA GLY A 136 10.37 -15.85 -1.65
C GLY A 136 11.23 -14.70 -1.14
N LYS A 137 12.09 -14.15 -2.01
CA LYS A 137 12.90 -12.97 -1.69
C LYS A 137 12.05 -11.77 -1.26
N TYR A 138 10.95 -11.50 -1.95
CA TYR A 138 10.05 -10.40 -1.57
C TYR A 138 9.35 -10.65 -0.23
N ILE A 139 8.78 -11.84 -0.05
CA ILE A 139 7.98 -12.18 1.14
C ILE A 139 8.87 -12.28 2.39
N GLU A 140 10.04 -12.88 2.28
CA GLU A 140 10.87 -13.22 3.44
C GLU A 140 11.86 -12.12 3.82
N GLN A 141 12.25 -11.26 2.87
CA GLN A 141 13.34 -10.29 3.08
C GLN A 141 12.92 -8.86 2.75
N ILE A 142 12.44 -8.61 1.54
CA ILE A 142 12.24 -7.23 1.05
C ILE A 142 11.05 -6.56 1.75
N PHE A 143 9.87 -7.17 1.73
CA PHE A 143 8.68 -6.59 2.36
C PHE A 143 8.82 -6.44 3.89
N PRO A 144 9.32 -7.44 4.63
CA PRO A 144 9.61 -7.26 6.05
C PRO A 144 10.60 -6.12 6.32
N PHE A 145 11.65 -5.98 5.51
CA PHE A 145 12.60 -4.87 5.63
C PHE A 145 11.96 -3.51 5.32
N MET A 146 11.00 -3.46 4.39
CA MET A 146 10.28 -2.25 4.00
C MET A 146 9.09 -1.91 4.92
N GLY A 147 8.74 -2.80 5.87
CA GLY A 147 7.61 -2.61 6.78
C GLY A 147 6.25 -2.90 6.15
N VAL A 148 6.19 -3.86 5.21
CA VAL A 148 4.98 -4.38 4.55
C VAL A 148 4.62 -5.76 5.06
#